data_AF-A0A349GS96-F1
#
_entry.id   AF-A0A349GS96-F1
#
_cell.length_a   1.000
_cell.length_b   1.000
_cell.length_c   1.000
_cell.angle_alpha   90.00
_cell.angle_beta   90.00
_cell.angle_gamma   90.00
#
_symmetry.space_group_name_H-M   'P 1'
#
loop_
_entity.id
_entity.type
_entity.pdbx_description
1 polymer ?
#
loop_
_entity_poly.entity_id
_entity_poly.type
_entity_poly.pdbx_seq_one_letter_code
_entity_poly.pdbx_strand_id
1 'polypeptide(L)' 'MKSKRFEVLGERPVNKDGFIKEWPEKGLIAMDSPLDPKPS' A
#
# COMPACT_ATOMS: atom_id res chain seq x y z
N MET A 1 -6.96 -2.62 27.08
CA MET A 1 -6.01 -1.49 27.23
C MET A 1 -5.26 -1.34 25.91
N LYS A 2 -5.22 -0.14 25.31
CA LYS A 2 -4.41 0.11 24.11
C LYS A 2 -2.95 0.32 24.53
N SER A 3 -2.01 -0.09 23.69
CA SER A 3 -0.58 0.11 23.97
C SER A 3 -0.21 1.56 23.69
N LYS A 4 0.33 2.27 24.69
CA LYS A 4 0.83 3.65 24.54
C LYS A 4 1.85 3.81 23.41
N ARG A 5 2.65 2.77 23.13
CA ARG A 5 3.59 2.76 22.00
C ARG A 5 2.85 2.84 20.66
N PHE A 6 1.75 2.12 20.51
CA PHE A 6 0.97 2.12 19.27
C PHE A 6 0.14 3.39 19.11
N GLU A 7 -0.25 4.05 20.20
CA GLU A 7 -0.86 5.39 20.14
C GLU A 7 0.12 6.41 19.53
N VAL A 8 1.36 6.48 20.05
CA VAL A 8 2.40 7.37 19.49
C VAL A 8 2.76 6.99 18.04
N LEU A 9 2.83 5.68 17.73
CA LEU A 9 3.10 5.24 16.36
C LEU A 9 1.96 5.58 15.41
N GLY A 10 0.70 5.54 15.86
CA GLY A 10 -0.48 5.86 15.07
C GLY A 10 -0.53 7.32 14.61
N GLU A 11 -0.07 8.24 15.45
CA GLU A 11 -0.05 9.68 15.16
C GLU A 11 1.08 10.13 14.21
N ARG A 12 1.98 9.22 13.80
CA ARG A 12 3.11 9.59 12.93
C ARG A 12 2.60 10.04 11.55
N PRO A 13 3.24 11.06 10.93
CA PRO A 13 2.81 11.61 9.63
C PRO A 13 2.62 10.56 8.54
N VAL A 14 3.46 9.53 8.50
CA VAL A 14 3.39 8.44 7.51
C VAL A 14 2.03 7.73 7.50
N ASN A 15 1.32 7.63 8.62
CA ASN A 15 0.01 6.97 8.63
C ASN A 15 -1.11 7.83 8.02
N LYS A 16 -0.81 9.07 7.65
CA LYS A 16 -1.70 9.96 6.89
C LYS A 16 -1.48 9.84 5.38
N ASP A 17 -0.45 9.11 4.95
CA ASP A 17 -0.17 8.84 3.55
C ASP A 17 -1.19 7.84 2.98
N GLY A 18 -1.51 7.99 1.69
CA GLY A 18 -2.46 7.13 1.00
C GLY A 18 -1.84 5.80 0.59
N PHE A 19 -1.84 4.82 1.48
CA PHE A 19 -1.45 3.45 1.14
C PHE A 19 -2.68 2.62 0.73
N ILE A 20 -2.61 2.02 -0.45
CA ILE A 20 -3.60 1.08 -0.96
C ILE A 20 -2.95 -0.27 -1.22
N LYS A 21 -3.78 -1.32 -1.26
CA LYS A 21 -3.34 -2.63 -1.75
C LYS A 21 -3.24 -2.57 -3.27
N GLU A 22 -2.40 -3.44 -3.83
CA GLU A 22 -2.32 -3.63 -5.26
C GLU A 22 -3.68 -3.99 -5.85
N TRP A 23 -4.01 -3.38 -6.99
CA TRP A 23 -5.23 -3.62 -7.74
C TRP A 23 -4.90 -3.71 -9.24
N PRO A 24 -4.46 -4.89 -9.72
CA PRO A 24 -3.99 -5.11 -11.09
C PRO A 24 -5.02 -4.77 -12.16
N GLU A 25 -6.30 -5.09 -11.93
CA GLU A 25 -7.39 -4.87 -12.88
C GLU A 25 -7.67 -3.37 -13.13
N LYS A 26 -7.20 -2.49 -12.24
CA LYS A 26 -7.27 -1.03 -12.39
C LYS A 26 -5.91 -0.40 -12.68
N GLY A 27 -4.88 -1.21 -12.92
CA GLY A 27 -3.52 -0.73 -13.13
C GLY A 27 -2.89 -0.09 -11.89
N LEU A 28 -3.45 -0.30 -10.70
CA LEU A 28 -2.88 0.18 -9.44
C LEU A 28 -1.95 -0.89 -8.87
N ILE A 29 -0.94 -1.25 -9.64
CA ILE A 29 0.14 -2.15 -9.25
C ILE A 29 1.43 -1.54 -9.77
N ALA A 30 2.52 -1.64 -9.01
CA ALA A 30 3.75 -0.95 -9.37
C ALA A 30 4.41 -1.56 -10.61
N MET A 31 4.56 -2.89 -10.64
CA MET A 31 5.24 -3.65 -11.69
C MET A 31 4.76 -5.11 -11.66
N ASP A 32 5.17 -5.91 -12.65
CA ASP A 32 4.95 -7.36 -12.72
C ASP A 32 3.47 -7.76 -12.59
N SER A 33 2.61 -6.97 -13.25
CA SER A 33 1.18 -7.26 -13.28
C SER A 33 0.92 -8.58 -14.01
N PRO A 34 -0.02 -9.43 -13.54
CA PRO A 34 -0.47 -10.59 -14.31
C PRO A 34 -1.08 -10.21 -15.67
N LEU A 35 -1.41 -8.93 -15.87
CA LEU A 35 -1.94 -8.38 -17.12
C LEU A 35 -0.85 -7.76 -18.02
N ASP A 36 0.42 -7.75 -17.60
CA ASP A 36 1.52 -7.23 -18.42
C ASP A 36 1.75 -8.12 -19.65
N PRO A 37 2.02 -7.55 -20.84
CA PRO A 37 2.25 -8.33 -22.04
C PRO A 37 3.59 -9.07 -21.98
N LYS A 38 3.65 -10.23 -22.64
CA LYS A 38 4.93 -10.93 -22.82
C LYS A 38 5.82 -10.18 -23.80
N PRO A 39 7.16 -10.16 -23.57
CA PRO A 39 8.09 -9.64 -24.56
C PRO A 39 7.91 -10.33 -25.91
N SER A 40 7.99 -9.55 -26.99
CA SER A 40 7.87 -9.98 -28.39
C SER A 40 9.19 -9.91 -29.12
#